data_AF-A0AAD1UMB3-F1
#
_entry.id   AF-A0AAD1UMB3-F1
#
_cell.length_a   1.000
_cell.length_b   1.000
_cell.length_c   1.000
_cell.angle_alpha   90.00
_cell.angle_beta   90.00
_cell.angle_gamma   90.00
#
_symmetry.space_group_name_H-M   'P 1'
#
loop_
_entity.id
_entity.type
_entity.pdbx_description
1 polymer ?
#
loop_
_entity_poly.entity_id
_entity_poly.type
_entity_poly.pdbx_seq_one_letter_code
_entity_poly.pdbx_strand_id
1 'polypeptide(L)'
;MEDRKAKYKALKDSKISKSANSSDKFDNDSVLNMGSLNNFSISGETGEECKFLDSELQERNVTRLRPENARGSKYDNFMTGKICPTAETYLSKGKELPKAYIKPKFLIRNCFEKVGIASYQESGSSLLRKYIENISYIITGSDRDTSTVLGKQYQCDYGLEGEGVVGRVWMVKTSFPEEIGEKKISISKCILVCQNPCDAIYEHFCKIVTKKNDGTLNTESMELLKNCWDDFVKQEASTWRRFYDYWMLAAEIPTYCVRYEDLMEDPKTVLIDVFKFLLDTDDIEGTIVESLIEKEVSPEKELYYQRDPSGRSFKKFSEIQKNTLKSLAGCVIRRLGYGSNFISPVNPISPTNFFENDDYISDSKVYELDSIVKNRDEYYIKVRYDYLQLNKLALSKVKGRQEIDKTKLLELRLNHESEKLRAGGVKQCLRPYRALLKKVIKT
;
A
#
# COMPACT_ATOMS: atom_id res chain seq x y z
N MET A 1 6.16 15.84 -23.22
CA MET A 1 4.86 15.38 -22.65
C MET A 1 3.78 15.23 -23.73
N GLU A 2 3.66 16.16 -24.68
CA GLU A 2 2.69 16.08 -25.79
C GLU A 2 2.93 14.88 -26.72
N ASP A 3 4.19 14.54 -26.98
CA ASP A 3 4.55 13.39 -27.82
C ASP A 3 4.10 12.03 -27.22
N ARG A 4 4.06 11.94 -25.88
CA ARG A 4 3.49 10.78 -25.16
C ARG A 4 1.97 10.73 -25.26
N LYS A 5 1.28 11.87 -25.21
CA LYS A 5 -0.17 11.95 -25.42
C LYS A 5 -0.55 11.56 -26.86
N ALA A 6 0.26 11.95 -27.84
CA ALA A 6 0.08 11.58 -29.24
C ALA A 6 0.24 10.06 -29.48
N LYS A 7 1.29 9.45 -28.93
CA LYS A 7 1.50 7.98 -29.01
C LYS A 7 0.36 7.18 -28.35
N TYR A 8 -0.16 7.63 -27.21
CA TYR A 8 -1.24 6.93 -26.52
C TYR A 8 -2.58 7.03 -27.27
N LYS A 9 -2.86 8.19 -27.88
CA LYS A 9 -4.04 8.38 -28.75
C LYS A 9 -3.97 7.48 -29.98
N ALA A 10 -2.82 7.41 -30.65
CA ALA A 10 -2.61 6.52 -31.81
C ALA A 10 -2.80 5.03 -31.46
N LEU A 11 -2.33 4.60 -30.28
CA LEU A 11 -2.52 3.23 -29.79
C LEU A 11 -3.99 2.90 -29.53
N LYS A 12 -4.75 3.85 -28.97
CA LYS A 12 -6.19 3.73 -28.71
C LYS A 12 -6.99 3.62 -30.02
N ASP A 13 -6.66 4.45 -31.01
CA ASP A 13 -7.35 4.47 -32.30
C ASP A 13 -7.03 3.21 -33.15
N SER A 14 -5.83 2.62 -32.99
CA SER A 14 -5.45 1.35 -33.64
C SER A 14 -6.18 0.11 -33.07
N LYS A 15 -6.65 0.17 -31.83
CA LYS A 15 -7.40 -0.93 -31.20
C LYS A 15 -8.88 -0.91 -31.57
N ILE A 16 -9.45 0.28 -31.79
CA ILE A 16 -10.85 0.45 -32.20
C ILE A 16 -11.05 0.03 -33.66
N SER A 17 -10.06 0.24 -34.53
CA SER A 17 -10.11 -0.20 -35.93
C SER A 17 -9.96 -1.72 -36.13
N LYS A 18 -9.34 -2.43 -35.17
CA LYS A 18 -9.19 -3.90 -35.24
C LYS A 18 -10.40 -4.69 -34.76
N SER A 19 -11.35 -4.09 -34.05
CA SER A 19 -12.59 -4.78 -33.62
C SER A 19 -13.74 -4.67 -34.64
N ALA A 20 -13.52 -4.00 -35.78
CA ALA A 20 -14.56 -3.77 -36.79
C ALA A 20 -14.50 -4.74 -37.99
N ASN A 21 -13.44 -5.54 -38.14
CA ASN A 21 -13.26 -6.45 -39.27
C ASN A 21 -12.90 -7.87 -38.80
N SER A 22 -13.91 -8.67 -38.41
CA SER A 22 -13.84 -10.13 -38.49
C SER A 22 -15.26 -10.71 -38.58
N SER A 23 -15.84 -10.67 -39.77
CA SER A 23 -16.98 -11.51 -40.14
C SER A 23 -16.60 -12.22 -41.43
N ASP A 24 -16.01 -13.40 -41.31
CA ASP A 24 -15.94 -14.35 -42.43
C ASP A 24 -16.08 -15.79 -41.94
N LYS A 25 -17.20 -16.35 -42.39
CA LYS A 25 -17.54 -17.73 -42.79
C LYS A 25 -16.58 -18.86 -42.37
N PHE A 26 -17.14 -19.86 -41.68
CA PHE A 26 -16.79 -21.26 -41.87
C PHE A 26 -18.05 -22.12 -41.88
N ASP A 27 -18.17 -22.94 -42.92
CA ASP A 27 -19.23 -23.90 -43.18
C ASP A 27 -19.07 -25.21 -42.39
N ASN A 28 -20.22 -25.88 -42.30
CA ASN A 28 -20.58 -27.17 -41.69
C ASN A 28 -19.58 -28.33 -41.87
N ASP A 29 -19.44 -29.16 -40.83
CA ASP A 29 -20.02 -30.53 -40.80
C ASP A 29 -19.51 -31.30 -39.56
N SER A 30 -20.43 -31.70 -38.68
CA SER A 30 -20.49 -33.07 -38.14
C SER A 30 -21.61 -33.20 -37.11
N VAL A 31 -22.55 -34.04 -37.52
CA VAL A 31 -23.67 -34.60 -36.78
C VAL A 31 -23.17 -35.35 -35.54
N LEU A 32 -23.73 -35.05 -34.37
CA LEU A 32 -24.19 -36.07 -33.42
C LEU A 32 -25.31 -35.49 -32.55
N ASN A 33 -26.45 -36.14 -32.68
CA ASN A 33 -27.75 -35.89 -32.11
C ASN A 33 -27.83 -36.55 -30.73
N MET A 34 -28.40 -35.88 -29.71
CA MET A 34 -29.19 -36.52 -28.63
C MET A 34 -29.86 -35.48 -27.68
N GLY A 35 -31.20 -35.44 -27.73
CA GLY A 35 -32.14 -35.22 -26.62
C GLY A 35 -32.28 -33.79 -26.05
N SER A 36 -33.31 -32.96 -26.36
CA SER A 36 -34.71 -32.99 -25.87
C SER A 36 -34.82 -33.01 -24.33
N LEU A 37 -35.56 -32.17 -23.59
CA LEU A 37 -36.72 -31.31 -23.84
C LEU A 37 -36.92 -30.32 -22.65
N ASN A 38 -37.51 -29.17 -23.00
CA ASN A 38 -38.58 -28.41 -22.32
C ASN A 38 -38.43 -27.73 -20.94
N ASN A 39 -38.62 -26.40 -21.04
CA ASN A 39 -39.68 -25.58 -20.44
C ASN A 39 -39.90 -25.63 -18.92
N PHE A 40 -39.61 -24.50 -18.26
CA PHE A 40 -40.53 -23.96 -17.25
C PHE A 40 -40.52 -22.43 -17.30
N SER A 41 -41.57 -21.86 -17.88
CA SER A 41 -42.00 -20.48 -17.72
C SER A 41 -43.03 -20.42 -16.59
N ILE A 42 -42.80 -19.60 -15.57
CA ILE A 42 -43.87 -19.12 -14.68
C ILE A 42 -43.77 -17.60 -14.62
N SER A 43 -44.86 -17.00 -15.07
CA SER A 43 -45.24 -15.60 -14.99
C SER A 43 -45.76 -15.23 -13.60
N GLY A 44 -45.54 -13.97 -13.22
CA GLY A 44 -46.49 -13.17 -12.42
C GLY A 44 -46.41 -13.32 -10.91
N GLU A 45 -46.00 -12.27 -10.21
CA GLU A 45 -46.94 -11.35 -9.53
C GLU A 45 -46.18 -10.30 -8.69
N THR A 46 -46.60 -9.04 -8.91
CA THR A 46 -46.72 -7.89 -7.97
C THR A 46 -46.10 -8.07 -6.58
N GLY A 47 -45.20 -7.21 -6.09
CA GLY A 47 -45.36 -5.77 -5.97
C GLY A 47 -45.25 -5.43 -4.49
N GLU A 48 -44.16 -4.81 -4.06
CA GLU A 48 -44.10 -4.09 -2.79
C GLU A 48 -43.00 -3.02 -2.87
N GLU A 49 -43.46 -1.78 -2.92
CA GLU A 49 -42.66 -0.57 -2.79
C GLU A 49 -42.01 -0.54 -1.40
N CYS A 50 -40.69 -0.41 -1.33
CA CYS A 50 -40.02 -0.02 -0.10
C CYS A 50 -39.44 1.39 -0.30
N LYS A 51 -40.29 2.38 0.01
CA LYS A 51 -39.93 3.79 0.18
C LYS A 51 -39.17 3.94 1.49
N PHE A 52 -37.90 4.34 1.44
CA PHE A 52 -37.23 4.96 2.59
C PHE A 52 -36.32 6.10 2.13
N LEU A 53 -36.87 7.31 2.29
CA LEU A 53 -36.24 8.60 2.61
C LEU A 53 -34.97 9.00 1.85
N ASP A 54 -35.20 9.70 0.75
CA ASP A 54 -34.44 10.92 0.42
C ASP A 54 -34.72 12.00 1.49
N SER A 55 -33.65 12.52 2.09
CA SER A 55 -33.64 13.88 2.64
C SER A 55 -32.23 14.45 2.53
N GLU A 56 -32.05 15.24 1.47
CA GLU A 56 -31.26 16.47 1.37
C GLU A 56 -29.98 16.60 2.23
N LEU A 57 -28.84 16.72 1.53
CA LEU A 57 -28.04 17.94 1.66
C LEU A 57 -27.44 18.27 0.29
N GLN A 58 -27.98 19.34 -0.29
CA GLN A 58 -27.51 20.01 -1.48
C GLN A 58 -26.06 20.48 -1.28
N GLU A 59 -25.13 19.99 -2.08
CA GLU A 59 -23.96 20.80 -2.44
C GLU A 59 -23.99 21.09 -3.94
N ARG A 60 -24.11 22.39 -4.19
CA ARG A 60 -24.32 23.05 -5.46
C ARG A 60 -23.12 22.84 -6.39
N ASN A 61 -23.44 22.83 -7.68
CA ASN A 61 -22.55 23.08 -8.80
C ASN A 61 -21.45 24.12 -8.45
N VAL A 62 -20.22 23.66 -8.23
CA VAL A 62 -19.04 24.52 -8.27
C VAL A 62 -18.44 24.40 -9.66
N THR A 63 -18.83 25.33 -10.52
CA THR A 63 -18.12 25.68 -11.74
C THR A 63 -16.66 25.94 -11.39
N ARG A 64 -15.72 25.30 -12.10
CA ARG A 64 -14.27 25.52 -11.98
C ARG A 64 -13.95 27.02 -12.09
N LEU A 65 -13.71 27.67 -10.95
CA LEU A 65 -13.05 28.97 -10.90
C LEU A 65 -11.54 28.73 -10.78
N ARG A 66 -10.79 29.25 -11.75
CA ARG A 66 -9.33 29.34 -11.66
C ARG A 66 -8.95 30.23 -10.46
N PRO A 67 -7.90 29.89 -9.69
CA PRO A 67 -7.49 30.71 -8.56
C PRO A 67 -6.58 31.84 -9.04
N GLU A 68 -7.14 32.92 -9.56
CA GLU A 68 -6.37 34.14 -9.87
C GLU A 68 -6.45 35.20 -8.74
N ASN A 69 -7.20 34.95 -7.66
CA ASN A 69 -7.46 35.96 -6.61
C ASN A 69 -7.21 35.52 -5.16
N ALA A 70 -6.39 34.49 -4.91
CA ALA A 70 -5.91 34.19 -3.56
C ALA A 70 -4.70 35.09 -3.22
N ARG A 71 -4.94 36.34 -2.81
CA ARG A 71 -3.90 37.22 -2.26
C ARG A 71 -3.73 36.96 -0.77
N GLY A 72 -2.56 36.44 -0.39
CA GLY A 72 -1.90 36.82 0.86
C GLY A 72 -2.13 35.92 2.07
N SER A 73 -2.15 34.60 1.90
CA SER A 73 -1.98 33.69 3.03
C SER A 73 -0.48 33.48 3.28
N LYS A 74 -0.03 33.57 4.56
CA LYS A 74 1.36 33.26 4.99
C LYS A 74 1.87 31.87 4.53
N TYR A 75 1.00 31.02 4.01
CA TYR A 75 1.30 29.68 3.51
C TYR A 75 1.42 29.60 1.97
N ASP A 76 0.93 30.59 1.20
CA ASP A 76 1.14 30.67 -0.28
C ASP A 76 2.63 30.87 -0.60
N ASN A 77 3.32 31.49 0.34
CA ASN A 77 4.75 31.69 0.39
C ASN A 77 5.53 30.36 0.28
N PHE A 78 5.15 29.31 1.03
CA PHE A 78 5.89 28.05 1.04
C PHE A 78 5.98 27.37 -0.34
N MET A 79 4.92 27.47 -1.16
CA MET A 79 4.89 26.89 -2.52
C MET A 79 5.51 27.80 -3.59
N THR A 80 5.69 29.10 -3.31
CA THR A 80 6.36 30.04 -4.23
C THR A 80 7.86 30.17 -3.95
N GLY A 81 8.41 29.36 -3.05
CA GLY A 81 9.81 29.44 -2.61
C GLY A 81 10.12 30.66 -1.72
N LYS A 82 9.13 31.48 -1.35
CA LYS A 82 9.31 32.61 -0.43
C LYS A 82 8.89 32.17 0.95
N ILE A 83 9.76 32.15 1.94
CA ILE A 83 9.40 31.52 3.22
C ILE A 83 8.31 32.35 3.93
N CYS A 84 7.71 31.78 4.98
CA CYS A 84 7.27 32.62 6.09
C CYS A 84 8.39 33.66 6.37
N PRO A 85 8.15 34.97 6.21
CA PRO A 85 9.21 35.98 6.19
C PRO A 85 10.14 35.93 7.41
N THR A 86 9.61 35.39 8.51
CA THR A 86 10.33 35.15 9.75
C THR A 86 11.46 34.14 9.56
N ALA A 87 11.22 32.94 9.02
CA ALA A 87 12.26 31.92 8.88
C ALA A 87 13.37 32.32 7.88
N GLU A 88 13.02 33.03 6.81
CA GLU A 88 13.99 33.56 5.84
C GLU A 88 14.92 34.59 6.49
N THR A 89 14.36 35.44 7.35
CA THR A 89 15.12 36.43 8.12
C THR A 89 16.08 35.78 9.12
N TYR A 90 15.73 34.62 9.70
CA TYR A 90 16.64 33.91 10.61
C TYR A 90 17.77 33.26 9.84
N LEU A 91 17.44 32.50 8.78
CA LEU A 91 18.43 31.79 7.98
C LEU A 91 19.39 32.73 7.23
N SER A 92 18.89 33.79 6.61
CA SER A 92 19.72 34.81 5.93
C SER A 92 20.66 35.58 6.87
N LYS A 93 20.38 35.57 8.18
CA LYS A 93 21.23 36.17 9.22
C LYS A 93 22.18 35.18 9.88
N GLY A 94 22.30 33.95 9.36
CA GLY A 94 23.08 32.89 9.99
C GLY A 94 22.57 32.50 11.39
N LYS A 95 21.32 32.84 11.72
CA LYS A 95 20.72 32.51 13.01
C LYS A 95 19.96 31.20 12.92
N GLU A 96 20.17 30.34 13.91
CA GLU A 96 19.35 29.15 14.06
C GLU A 96 17.87 29.51 14.23
N LEU A 97 16.99 28.73 13.61
CA LEU A 97 15.55 28.85 13.83
C LEU A 97 15.24 28.60 15.32
N PRO A 98 14.38 29.41 15.97
CA PRO A 98 14.06 29.20 17.37
C PRO A 98 13.47 27.81 17.59
N LYS A 99 13.88 27.09 18.66
CA LYS A 99 13.46 25.70 18.96
C LYS A 99 11.95 25.45 18.87
N ALA A 100 11.12 26.44 19.19
CA ALA A 100 9.66 26.36 19.11
C ALA A 100 9.08 26.31 17.67
N TYR A 101 9.87 26.67 16.66
CA TYR A 101 9.49 26.55 15.23
C TYR A 101 9.86 25.20 14.61
N ILE A 102 10.52 24.31 15.37
CA ILE A 102 11.15 23.10 14.83
C ILE A 102 10.21 21.87 14.88
N LYS A 103 9.06 21.96 15.56
CA LYS A 103 8.13 20.83 15.61
C LYS A 103 7.18 20.84 14.40
N PRO A 104 7.03 19.73 13.65
CA PRO A 104 6.03 19.61 12.60
C PRO A 104 4.62 19.94 13.09
N LYS A 105 3.81 20.57 12.24
CA LYS A 105 2.43 20.98 12.58
C LYS A 105 1.43 20.47 11.55
N PHE A 106 0.18 20.33 12.00
CA PHE A 106 -0.95 20.15 11.09
C PHE A 106 -1.20 21.43 10.29
N LEU A 107 -1.76 21.26 9.10
CA LEU A 107 -2.23 22.36 8.29
C LEU A 107 -3.45 23.01 8.95
N ILE A 108 -3.47 24.36 8.95
CA ILE A 108 -4.61 25.13 9.46
C ILE A 108 -5.81 25.00 8.51
N ARG A 109 -5.55 24.94 7.20
CA ARG A 109 -6.54 24.76 6.14
C ARG A 109 -6.03 23.74 5.12
N ASN A 110 -6.96 23.01 4.53
CA ASN A 110 -6.66 22.05 3.47
C ASN A 110 -6.54 22.81 2.14
N CYS A 111 -5.48 23.60 1.99
CA CYS A 111 -5.23 24.47 0.84
C CYS A 111 -4.29 23.87 -0.20
N PHE A 112 -3.90 22.60 -0.04
CA PHE A 112 -2.96 21.90 -0.91
C PHE A 112 -3.68 20.79 -1.66
N GLU A 113 -3.15 20.46 -2.84
CA GLU A 113 -3.43 19.18 -3.44
C GLU A 113 -3.03 18.06 -2.47
N LYS A 114 -3.82 16.99 -2.44
CA LYS A 114 -3.58 15.86 -1.54
C LYS A 114 -2.61 14.90 -2.19
N VAL A 115 -1.52 14.59 -1.50
CA VAL A 115 -0.54 13.60 -1.96
C VAL A 115 -0.73 12.29 -1.20
N GLY A 116 -0.81 11.19 -1.93
CA GLY A 116 -0.77 9.85 -1.37
C GLY A 116 0.66 9.39 -1.16
N ILE A 117 0.97 8.83 0.01
CA ILE A 117 2.18 8.02 0.20
C ILE A 117 1.72 6.57 0.21
N ALA A 118 1.71 5.95 -0.97
CA ALA A 118 1.25 4.59 -1.14
C ALA A 118 2.40 3.62 -0.89
N SER A 119 2.17 2.59 -0.09
CA SER A 119 3.14 1.49 0.05
C SER A 119 2.44 0.17 0.38
N TYR A 120 3.00 -0.93 -0.14
CA TYR A 120 2.72 -2.25 0.42
C TYR A 120 3.17 -2.26 1.90
N GLN A 121 2.60 -3.16 2.70
CA GLN A 121 2.96 -3.24 4.12
C GLN A 121 4.47 -3.41 4.28
N GLU A 122 5.01 -2.79 5.33
CA GLU A 122 6.44 -2.81 5.67
C GLU A 122 7.41 -2.27 4.62
N SER A 123 6.97 -1.70 3.49
CA SER A 123 7.88 -1.18 2.45
C SER A 123 8.52 0.19 2.77
N GLY A 124 8.69 0.55 4.05
CA GLY A 124 9.46 1.74 4.45
C GLY A 124 8.73 3.10 4.40
N SER A 125 7.41 3.16 4.26
CA SER A 125 6.67 4.44 4.20
C SER A 125 6.88 5.34 5.43
N SER A 126 7.08 4.75 6.60
CA SER A 126 7.28 5.51 7.85
C SER A 126 8.58 6.29 7.88
N LEU A 127 9.66 5.74 7.30
CA LEU A 127 10.94 6.43 7.16
C LEU A 127 10.80 7.66 6.27
N LEU A 128 10.21 7.48 5.07
CA LEU A 128 9.99 8.59 4.14
C LEU A 128 9.11 9.68 4.74
N ARG A 129 8.03 9.30 5.44
CA ARG A 129 7.20 10.26 6.17
C ARG A 129 8.01 11.07 7.16
N LYS A 130 8.90 10.44 7.92
CA LYS A 130 9.70 11.15 8.91
C LYS A 130 10.64 12.18 8.28
N TYR A 131 11.28 11.84 7.17
CA TYR A 131 12.06 12.79 6.38
C TYR A 131 11.19 13.97 5.93
N ILE A 132 10.06 13.69 5.29
CA ILE A 132 9.15 14.72 4.77
C ILE A 132 8.66 15.63 5.91
N GLU A 133 8.26 15.08 7.06
CA GLU A 133 7.80 15.86 8.20
C GLU A 133 8.90 16.77 8.75
N ASN A 134 10.13 16.28 8.84
CA ASN A 134 11.25 17.05 9.38
C ASN A 134 11.71 18.15 8.41
N ILE A 135 11.66 17.90 7.10
CA ILE A 135 12.05 18.86 6.06
C ILE A 135 10.95 19.91 5.84
N SER A 136 9.68 19.47 5.72
CA SER A 136 8.56 20.38 5.43
C SER A 136 8.00 21.06 6.68
N TYR A 137 8.28 20.54 7.87
CA TYR A 137 7.61 20.90 9.12
C TYR A 137 6.08 20.72 9.09
N ILE A 138 5.57 19.86 8.20
CA ILE A 138 4.15 19.54 8.06
C ILE A 138 3.93 18.08 8.45
N ILE A 139 3.02 17.83 9.39
CA ILE A 139 2.65 16.46 9.81
C ILE A 139 2.01 15.71 8.62
N THR A 140 2.43 14.46 8.43
CA THR A 140 1.84 13.53 7.46
C THR A 140 0.77 12.67 8.13
N GLY A 141 -0.28 12.35 7.36
CA GLY A 141 -1.40 11.54 7.81
C GLY A 141 -1.30 10.06 7.50
N SER A 142 -2.27 9.29 7.98
CA SER A 142 -2.57 7.94 7.49
C SER A 142 -4.08 7.68 7.49
N ASP A 143 -4.54 6.76 6.63
CA ASP A 143 -5.93 6.27 6.59
C ASP A 143 -6.19 5.06 7.51
N ARG A 144 -5.23 4.75 8.39
CA ARG A 144 -5.27 3.60 9.32
C ARG A 144 -6.13 3.88 10.57
N ASP A 145 -6.73 2.82 11.09
CA ASP A 145 -7.40 2.79 12.39
C ASP A 145 -6.41 2.92 13.57
N THR A 146 -6.52 4.01 14.32
CA THR A 146 -5.71 4.31 15.51
C THR A 146 -6.19 3.64 16.79
N SER A 147 -7.35 2.99 16.78
CA SER A 147 -7.83 2.17 17.90
C SER A 147 -6.97 0.91 18.10
N THR A 148 -6.25 0.49 17.06
CA THR A 148 -5.37 -0.68 17.07
C THR A 148 -4.09 -0.44 17.88
N VAL A 149 -3.56 -1.51 18.50
CA VAL A 149 -2.28 -1.45 19.24
C VAL A 149 -1.15 -0.96 18.34
N LEU A 150 -1.09 -1.46 17.10
CA LEU A 150 -0.08 -1.06 16.12
C LEU A 150 -0.21 0.41 15.73
N GLY A 151 -1.43 0.93 15.55
CA GLY A 151 -1.68 2.34 15.27
C GLY A 151 -1.15 3.25 16.40
N LYS A 152 -1.40 2.85 17.66
CA LYS A 152 -0.86 3.57 18.82
C LYS A 152 0.67 3.53 18.89
N GLN A 153 1.29 2.40 18.56
CA GLN A 153 2.76 2.30 18.48
C GLN A 153 3.35 3.28 17.45
N TYR A 154 2.72 3.45 16.29
CA TYR A 154 3.19 4.45 15.32
C TYR A 154 3.14 5.88 15.85
N GLN A 155 2.07 6.22 16.57
CA GLN A 155 1.94 7.55 17.15
C GLN A 155 2.91 7.78 18.32
N CYS A 156 2.98 6.83 19.25
CA CYS A 156 3.73 6.97 20.51
C CYS A 156 5.21 6.67 20.35
N ASP A 157 5.55 5.56 19.69
CA ASP A 157 6.92 5.04 19.65
C ASP A 157 7.69 5.63 18.46
N TYR A 158 7.02 5.87 17.33
CA TYR A 158 7.66 6.39 16.12
C TYR A 158 7.41 7.89 15.85
N GLY A 159 6.66 8.55 16.74
CA GLY A 159 6.42 10.00 16.65
C GLY A 159 5.63 10.43 15.41
N LEU A 160 4.83 9.53 14.82
CA LEU A 160 3.95 9.83 13.68
C LEU A 160 2.62 10.37 14.20
N GLU A 161 2.61 11.64 14.61
CA GLU A 161 1.48 12.27 15.28
C GLU A 161 0.19 12.31 14.44
N GLY A 162 0.30 12.23 13.12
CA GLY A 162 -0.81 12.24 12.18
C GLY A 162 -1.43 10.88 11.85
N GLU A 163 -1.09 9.80 12.55
CA GLU A 163 -1.79 8.52 12.37
C GLU A 163 -3.32 8.67 12.49
N GLY A 164 -4.07 8.11 11.54
CA GLY A 164 -5.54 8.21 11.45
C GLY A 164 -6.07 9.60 11.06
N VAL A 165 -5.20 10.56 10.76
CA VAL A 165 -5.58 11.91 10.32
C VAL A 165 -5.47 12.02 8.81
N VAL A 166 -6.59 12.33 8.15
CA VAL A 166 -6.64 12.55 6.69
C VAL A 166 -6.86 14.03 6.34
N GLY A 167 -7.66 14.77 7.11
CA GLY A 167 -8.13 16.10 6.70
C GLY A 167 -7.07 17.22 6.74
N ARG A 168 -6.32 17.33 7.84
CA ARG A 168 -5.45 18.50 8.15
C ARG A 168 -3.96 18.26 7.85
N VAL A 169 -3.68 17.47 6.84
CA VAL A 169 -2.32 17.06 6.45
C VAL A 169 -2.12 17.30 4.96
N TRP A 170 -0.89 17.52 4.52
CA TRP A 170 -0.60 17.64 3.10
C TRP A 170 -0.60 16.26 2.42
N MET A 171 0.03 15.29 3.07
CA MET A 171 0.18 13.93 2.56
C MET A 171 -0.50 12.90 3.45
N VAL A 172 -1.01 11.83 2.86
CA VAL A 172 -1.68 10.74 3.57
C VAL A 172 -1.07 9.40 3.14
N LYS A 173 -0.54 8.66 4.12
CA LYS A 173 -0.11 7.28 3.90
C LYS A 173 -1.31 6.38 3.69
N THR A 174 -1.23 5.51 2.69
CA THR A 174 -2.24 4.48 2.43
C THR A 174 -1.60 3.16 2.03
N SER A 175 -2.28 2.06 2.33
CA SER A 175 -1.98 0.73 1.79
C SER A 175 -3.12 0.20 0.91
N PHE A 176 -4.00 1.09 0.45
CA PHE A 176 -4.94 0.77 -0.62
C PHE A 176 -4.19 0.33 -1.89
N PRO A 177 -4.67 -0.66 -2.66
CA PRO A 177 -5.94 -1.37 -2.52
C PRO A 177 -5.90 -2.58 -1.57
N GLU A 178 -4.75 -2.87 -0.98
CA GLU A 178 -4.60 -4.04 -0.10
C GLU A 178 -5.43 -3.89 1.18
N GLU A 179 -5.34 -2.73 1.84
CA GLU A 179 -6.15 -2.36 3.00
C GLU A 179 -7.07 -1.19 2.63
N ILE A 180 -8.38 -1.35 2.86
CA ILE A 180 -9.32 -0.24 2.77
C ILE A 180 -9.24 0.54 4.09
N GLY A 181 -8.72 1.77 4.03
CA GLY A 181 -8.67 2.66 5.18
C GLY A 181 -10.05 3.04 5.73
N GLU A 182 -10.10 3.57 6.96
CA GLU A 182 -11.36 3.97 7.60
C GLU A 182 -12.06 5.14 6.90
N LYS A 183 -11.26 5.95 6.20
CA LYS A 183 -11.69 7.21 5.61
C LYS A 183 -11.39 7.16 4.12
N LYS A 184 -12.36 7.59 3.31
CA LYS A 184 -12.12 7.83 1.89
C LYS A 184 -11.13 8.98 1.73
N ILE A 185 -10.13 8.77 0.88
CA ILE A 185 -9.11 9.76 0.58
C ILE A 185 -9.16 10.06 -0.92
N SER A 186 -9.16 11.34 -1.28
CA SER A 186 -9.01 11.78 -2.67
C SER A 186 -7.57 12.24 -2.84
N ILE A 187 -6.82 11.60 -3.73
CA ILE A 187 -5.40 11.84 -3.97
C ILE A 187 -5.21 12.37 -5.39
N SER A 188 -4.38 13.39 -5.55
CA SER A 188 -4.04 13.99 -6.86
C SER A 188 -2.69 13.54 -7.40
N LYS A 189 -1.75 13.18 -6.51
CA LYS A 189 -0.40 12.68 -6.82
C LYS A 189 0.00 11.58 -5.86
N CYS A 190 0.85 10.66 -6.29
CA CYS A 190 1.31 9.56 -5.46
C CYS A 190 2.84 9.53 -5.36
N ILE A 191 3.37 9.42 -4.15
CA ILE A 191 4.69 8.84 -3.92
C ILE A 191 4.49 7.37 -3.61
N LEU A 192 4.93 6.51 -4.51
CA LEU A 192 4.84 5.06 -4.39
C LEU A 192 6.14 4.53 -3.78
N VAL A 193 6.09 4.17 -2.50
CA VAL A 193 7.23 3.60 -1.79
C VAL A 193 7.25 2.10 -2.01
N CYS A 194 8.40 1.59 -2.46
CA CYS A 194 8.62 0.18 -2.71
C CYS A 194 9.86 -0.33 -2.00
N GLN A 195 9.86 -1.63 -1.72
CA GLN A 195 10.99 -2.36 -1.14
C GLN A 195 11.09 -3.69 -1.87
N ASN A 196 12.27 -4.31 -1.84
CA ASN A 196 12.47 -5.67 -2.29
C ASN A 196 11.36 -6.59 -1.74
N PRO A 197 10.69 -7.38 -2.60
CA PRO A 197 9.54 -8.18 -2.19
C PRO A 197 9.87 -9.21 -1.11
N CYS A 198 11.08 -9.77 -1.08
CA CYS A 198 11.46 -10.73 -0.06
C CYS A 198 11.50 -10.09 1.33
N ASP A 199 12.06 -8.88 1.45
CA ASP A 199 12.08 -8.15 2.71
C ASP A 199 10.68 -7.72 3.12
N ALA A 200 9.93 -7.07 2.23
CA ALA A 200 8.59 -6.57 2.55
C ALA A 200 7.64 -7.70 2.99
N ILE A 201 7.62 -8.84 2.28
CA ILE A 201 6.75 -9.98 2.60
C ILE A 201 7.18 -10.64 3.92
N TYR A 202 8.48 -10.83 4.14
CA TYR A 202 8.98 -11.43 5.38
C TYR A 202 8.71 -10.54 6.60
N GLU A 203 8.95 -9.23 6.48
CA GLU A 203 8.65 -8.27 7.54
C GLU A 203 7.15 -8.22 7.82
N HIS A 204 6.32 -8.26 6.77
CA HIS A 204 4.87 -8.32 6.92
C HIS A 204 4.43 -9.58 7.68
N PHE A 205 5.00 -10.73 7.34
CA PHE A 205 4.77 -11.99 8.05
C PHE A 205 5.17 -11.88 9.53
N CYS A 206 6.38 -11.40 9.81
CA CYS A 206 6.86 -11.22 11.17
C CYS A 206 5.97 -10.28 11.97
N LYS A 207 5.51 -9.17 11.37
CA LYS A 207 4.60 -8.22 12.01
C LYS A 207 3.25 -8.85 12.34
N ILE A 208 2.66 -9.63 11.43
CA ILE A 208 1.40 -10.35 11.68
C ILE A 208 1.57 -11.34 12.84
N VAL A 209 2.65 -12.11 12.81
CA VAL A 209 2.92 -13.19 13.78
C VAL A 209 3.37 -12.64 15.13
N THR A 210 4.03 -11.50 15.21
CA THR A 210 4.48 -10.96 16.50
C THR A 210 3.52 -9.92 17.06
N LYS A 211 2.68 -9.31 16.20
CA LYS A 211 1.88 -8.11 16.49
C LYS A 211 2.72 -6.95 17.00
N LYS A 212 3.97 -6.88 16.56
CA LYS A 212 4.90 -5.80 16.84
C LYS A 212 5.43 -5.27 15.52
N ASN A 213 5.61 -3.96 15.45
CA ASN A 213 6.19 -3.38 14.25
C ASN A 213 7.62 -3.91 14.03
N ASP A 214 8.45 -4.00 15.06
CA ASP A 214 9.84 -4.46 15.03
C ASP A 214 10.05 -5.96 15.32
N GLY A 215 8.97 -6.75 15.27
CA GLY A 215 9.06 -8.16 15.63
C GLY A 215 9.87 -8.96 14.63
N THR A 216 10.72 -9.85 15.14
CA THR A 216 11.47 -10.82 14.34
C THR A 216 11.17 -12.24 14.82
N LEU A 217 11.21 -13.21 13.91
CA LEU A 217 11.04 -14.62 14.22
C LEU A 217 12.41 -15.30 14.28
N ASN A 218 12.64 -16.08 15.33
CA ASN A 218 13.82 -16.92 15.43
C ASN A 218 13.68 -18.18 14.56
N THR A 219 14.79 -18.90 14.35
CA THR A 219 14.82 -20.10 13.49
C THR A 219 13.84 -21.17 13.93
N GLU A 220 13.70 -21.41 15.24
CA GLU A 220 12.76 -22.41 15.78
C GLU A 220 11.30 -22.04 15.45
N SER A 221 10.92 -20.77 15.63
CA SER A 221 9.58 -20.29 15.29
C SER A 221 9.31 -20.41 13.79
N MET A 222 10.30 -20.08 12.96
CA MET A 222 10.17 -20.22 11.50
C MET A 222 9.98 -21.67 11.08
N GLU A 223 10.69 -22.63 11.69
CA GLU A 223 10.51 -24.04 11.37
C GLU A 223 9.11 -24.54 11.78
N LEU A 224 8.61 -24.12 12.95
CA LEU A 224 7.25 -24.43 13.39
C LEU A 224 6.18 -23.82 12.47
N LEU A 225 6.47 -22.67 11.86
CA LEU A 225 5.59 -21.91 10.98
C LEU A 225 5.79 -22.23 9.49
N LYS A 226 6.66 -23.18 9.13
CA LYS A 226 7.13 -23.38 7.75
C LYS A 226 6.00 -23.51 6.73
N ASN A 227 4.99 -24.34 7.00
CA ASN A 227 3.85 -24.51 6.09
C ASN A 227 3.01 -23.22 5.96
N CYS A 228 2.85 -22.49 7.06
CA CYS A 228 2.15 -21.20 7.05
C CYS A 228 2.95 -20.16 6.24
N TRP A 229 4.27 -20.17 6.39
CA TRP A 229 5.19 -19.30 5.65
C TRP A 229 5.16 -19.59 4.15
N ASP A 230 5.22 -20.85 3.73
CA ASP A 230 5.15 -21.26 2.32
C ASP A 230 3.85 -20.80 1.66
N ASP A 231 2.72 -21.08 2.29
CA ASP A 231 1.43 -20.64 1.78
C ASP A 231 1.36 -19.09 1.76
N PHE A 232 1.91 -18.40 2.78
CA PHE A 232 1.89 -16.94 2.91
C PHE A 232 2.69 -16.27 1.79
N VAL A 233 3.91 -16.73 1.51
CA VAL A 233 4.73 -16.21 0.40
C VAL A 233 3.99 -16.32 -0.92
N LYS A 234 3.34 -17.46 -1.19
CA LYS A 234 2.62 -17.67 -2.44
C LYS A 234 1.47 -16.67 -2.61
N GLN A 235 0.70 -16.42 -1.55
CA GLN A 235 -0.36 -15.43 -1.59
C GLN A 235 0.20 -14.02 -1.74
N GLU A 236 1.17 -13.67 -0.90
CA GLU A 236 1.66 -12.30 -0.81
C GLU A 236 2.51 -11.90 -2.00
N ALA A 237 3.12 -12.83 -2.72
CA ALA A 237 3.70 -12.58 -4.04
C ALA A 237 2.67 -11.97 -5.02
N SER A 238 1.45 -12.54 -5.06
CA SER A 238 0.37 -12.02 -5.91
C SER A 238 -0.20 -10.71 -5.36
N THR A 239 -0.42 -10.61 -4.05
CA THR A 239 -0.87 -9.37 -3.39
C THR A 239 0.08 -8.21 -3.69
N TRP A 240 1.38 -8.41 -3.43
CA TRP A 240 2.43 -7.42 -3.63
C TRP A 240 2.43 -6.94 -5.08
N ARG A 241 2.40 -7.86 -6.05
CA ARG A 241 2.34 -7.49 -7.47
C ARG A 241 1.13 -6.64 -7.80
N ARG A 242 -0.07 -7.08 -7.42
CA ARG A 242 -1.33 -6.38 -7.68
C ARG A 242 -1.35 -4.98 -7.07
N PHE A 243 -0.77 -4.82 -5.87
CA PHE A 243 -0.63 -3.51 -5.23
C PHE A 243 0.15 -2.53 -6.12
N TYR A 244 1.33 -2.93 -6.58
CA TYR A 244 2.17 -2.05 -7.39
C TYR A 244 1.63 -1.86 -8.82
N ASP A 245 1.05 -2.90 -9.44
CA ASP A 245 0.38 -2.76 -10.73
C ASP A 245 -0.78 -1.75 -10.64
N TYR A 246 -1.55 -1.74 -9.55
CA TYR A 246 -2.58 -0.73 -9.36
C TYR A 246 -2.02 0.70 -9.41
N TRP A 247 -1.02 1.00 -8.58
CA TRP A 247 -0.48 2.37 -8.49
C TRP A 247 0.33 2.81 -9.71
N MET A 248 0.98 1.87 -10.40
CA MET A 248 1.77 2.18 -11.59
C MET A 248 0.94 2.24 -12.88
N LEU A 249 -0.13 1.43 -12.99
CA LEU A 249 -0.84 1.22 -14.25
C LEU A 249 -2.31 1.63 -14.21
N ALA A 250 -3.00 1.43 -13.08
CA ALA A 250 -4.45 1.59 -13.01
C ALA A 250 -4.92 2.89 -12.36
N ALA A 251 -4.15 3.47 -11.43
CA ALA A 251 -4.56 4.65 -10.67
C ALA A 251 -4.67 5.94 -11.50
N GLU A 252 -4.08 5.97 -12.71
CA GLU A 252 -4.12 7.09 -13.67
C GLU A 252 -3.77 8.48 -13.09
N ILE A 253 -2.95 8.54 -12.03
CA ILE A 253 -2.45 9.79 -11.44
C ILE A 253 -0.91 9.88 -11.59
N PRO A 254 -0.32 11.09 -11.51
CA PRO A 254 1.13 11.22 -11.44
C PRO A 254 1.68 10.46 -10.24
N THR A 255 2.60 9.55 -10.51
CA THR A 255 3.22 8.68 -9.51
C THR A 255 4.74 8.76 -9.60
N TYR A 256 5.40 9.08 -8.49
CA TYR A 256 6.85 9.02 -8.34
C TYR A 256 7.23 7.82 -7.46
N CYS A 257 8.15 6.98 -7.93
CA CYS A 257 8.53 5.76 -7.23
C CYS A 257 9.78 5.96 -6.39
N VAL A 258 9.73 5.57 -5.12
CA VAL A 258 10.87 5.61 -4.19
C VAL A 258 11.18 4.19 -3.75
N ARG A 259 12.41 3.71 -4.00
CA ARG A 259 12.89 2.46 -3.40
C ARG A 259 13.38 2.75 -1.99
N TYR A 260 13.00 1.91 -1.04
CA TYR A 260 13.50 1.94 0.32
C TYR A 260 15.04 1.82 0.32
N GLU A 261 15.57 1.00 -0.57
CA GLU A 261 17.02 0.77 -0.70
C GLU A 261 17.76 2.05 -1.08
N ASP A 262 17.28 2.78 -2.10
CA ASP A 262 17.89 4.05 -2.51
C ASP A 262 17.77 5.10 -1.42
N LEU A 263 16.62 5.15 -0.73
CA LEU A 263 16.42 6.09 0.38
C LEU A 263 17.38 5.82 1.54
N MET A 264 17.79 4.56 1.74
CA MET A 264 18.77 4.19 2.75
C MET A 264 20.22 4.43 2.31
N GLU A 265 20.52 4.22 1.02
CA GLU A 265 21.87 4.35 0.45
C GLU A 265 22.24 5.82 0.17
N ASP A 266 21.37 6.56 -0.51
CA ASP A 266 21.57 7.97 -0.84
C ASP A 266 20.28 8.77 -0.59
N PRO A 267 19.93 9.00 0.70
CA PRO A 267 18.74 9.76 1.05
C PRO A 267 18.74 11.17 0.46
N LYS A 268 19.92 11.81 0.28
CA LYS A 268 19.99 13.18 -0.25
C LYS A 268 19.41 13.25 -1.65
N THR A 269 19.93 12.43 -2.57
CA THR A 269 19.49 12.42 -3.97
C THR A 269 18.01 12.04 -4.08
N VAL A 270 17.59 10.99 -3.37
CA VAL A 270 16.18 10.54 -3.37
C VAL A 270 15.25 11.64 -2.87
N LEU A 271 15.60 12.32 -1.78
CA LEU A 271 14.76 13.39 -1.21
C LEU A 271 14.71 14.62 -2.12
N ILE A 272 15.81 14.98 -2.79
CA ILE A 272 15.81 16.05 -3.79
C ILE A 272 14.77 15.77 -4.88
N ASP A 273 14.78 14.57 -5.46
CA ASP A 273 13.85 14.22 -6.53
C ASP A 273 12.40 14.11 -6.04
N VAL A 274 12.20 13.58 -4.83
CA VAL A 274 10.87 13.58 -4.19
C VAL A 274 10.33 15.00 -4.05
N PHE A 275 11.14 15.95 -3.58
CA PHE A 275 10.68 17.34 -3.43
C PHE A 275 10.50 18.06 -4.77
N LYS A 276 11.32 17.78 -5.79
CA LYS A 276 11.09 18.22 -7.17
C LYS A 276 9.72 17.78 -7.68
N PHE A 277 9.40 16.50 -7.52
CA PHE A 277 8.09 15.95 -7.89
C PHE A 277 6.92 16.57 -7.10
N LEU A 278 7.09 16.75 -5.79
CA LEU A 278 6.06 17.33 -4.92
C LEU A 278 5.76 18.79 -5.26
N LEU A 279 6.78 19.55 -5.65
CA LEU A 279 6.68 20.99 -5.90
C LEU A 279 6.47 21.32 -7.39
N ASP A 280 6.38 20.30 -8.27
CA ASP A 280 6.32 20.45 -9.73
C ASP A 280 7.43 21.36 -10.28
N THR A 281 8.66 21.17 -9.81
CA THR A 281 9.84 21.91 -10.26
C THR A 281 10.93 20.96 -10.71
N ASP A 282 11.67 21.35 -11.75
CA ASP A 282 12.81 20.58 -12.24
C ASP A 282 14.06 20.79 -11.35
N ASP A 283 14.07 21.86 -10.54
CA ASP A 283 15.21 22.25 -9.73
C ASP A 283 14.80 22.85 -8.37
N ILE A 284 15.61 22.56 -7.36
CA ILE A 284 15.51 23.10 -5.99
C ILE A 284 16.87 23.59 -5.47
N GLU A 285 17.89 23.72 -6.34
CA GLU A 285 19.21 24.23 -5.98
C GLU A 285 19.12 25.64 -5.35
N GLY A 286 19.85 25.85 -4.26
CA GLY A 286 19.89 27.11 -3.52
C GLY A 286 18.61 27.42 -2.73
N THR A 287 17.62 26.54 -2.75
CA THR A 287 16.38 26.73 -1.99
C THR A 287 16.55 26.28 -0.54
N ILE A 288 15.66 26.75 0.33
CA ILE A 288 15.62 26.31 1.73
C ILE A 288 15.26 24.82 1.85
N VAL A 289 14.50 24.28 0.91
CA VAL A 289 14.16 22.85 0.91
C VAL A 289 15.43 22.02 0.74
N GLU A 290 16.30 22.38 -0.21
CA GLU A 290 17.60 21.73 -0.38
C GLU A 290 18.45 21.84 0.90
N SER A 291 18.61 23.04 1.46
CA SER A 291 19.38 23.21 2.71
C SER A 291 18.82 22.39 3.89
N LEU A 292 17.49 22.22 3.95
CA LEU A 292 16.84 21.39 4.97
C LEU A 292 17.05 19.90 4.70
N ILE A 293 17.04 19.46 3.44
CA ILE A 293 17.42 18.09 3.07
C ILE A 293 18.85 17.81 3.52
N GLU A 294 19.81 18.67 3.18
CA GLU A 294 21.22 18.52 3.55
C GLU A 294 21.41 18.42 5.06
N LYS A 295 20.70 19.26 5.82
CA LYS A 295 20.70 19.20 7.27
C LYS A 295 20.11 17.90 7.80
N GLU A 296 19.04 17.40 7.18
CA GLU A 296 18.32 16.21 7.63
C GLU A 296 19.11 14.92 7.40
N VAL A 297 19.86 14.84 6.30
CA VAL A 297 20.67 13.67 5.92
C VAL A 297 22.11 13.73 6.44
N SER A 298 22.44 14.76 7.24
CA SER A 298 23.76 14.90 7.86
C SER A 298 24.10 13.67 8.71
N PRO A 299 25.35 13.15 8.64
CA PRO A 299 25.77 11.97 9.39
C PRO A 299 25.72 12.15 10.92
N GLU A 300 25.68 13.38 11.41
CA GLU A 300 25.55 13.69 12.84
C GLU A 300 24.15 13.39 13.38
N LYS A 301 23.16 13.25 12.47
CA LYS A 301 21.78 13.02 12.86
C LYS A 301 21.50 11.53 12.94
N GLU A 302 21.40 11.01 14.16
CA GLU A 302 20.85 9.68 14.37
C GLU A 302 19.40 9.65 13.89
N LEU A 303 19.16 8.95 12.79
CA LEU A 303 17.81 8.62 12.36
C LEU A 303 17.28 7.52 13.26
N TYR A 304 16.30 7.88 14.08
CA TYR A 304 15.64 7.01 15.04
C TYR A 304 15.03 5.72 14.43
N TYR A 305 14.85 5.68 13.11
CA TYR A 305 14.16 4.59 12.42
C TYR A 305 14.93 4.10 11.18
N GLN A 306 16.14 3.62 11.38
CA GLN A 306 16.83 2.81 10.38
C GLN A 306 16.70 1.34 10.75
N ARG A 307 15.87 0.61 10.00
CA ARG A 307 15.97 -0.85 10.01
C ARG A 307 17.22 -1.21 9.22
N ASP A 308 17.86 -2.25 9.72
CA ASP A 308 19.06 -2.86 9.16
C ASP A 308 18.92 -3.04 7.62
N PRO A 309 19.97 -2.78 6.82
CA PRO A 309 19.84 -2.63 5.37
C PRO A 309 19.26 -3.87 4.67
N SER A 310 18.58 -3.57 3.55
CA SER A 310 17.86 -4.47 2.65
C SER A 310 18.67 -5.71 2.20
N GLY A 311 17.96 -6.79 1.86
CA GLY A 311 18.49 -8.01 1.26
C GLY A 311 18.66 -9.20 2.21
N ARG A 312 18.40 -9.03 3.52
CA ARG A 312 18.60 -10.11 4.50
C ARG A 312 17.57 -11.20 4.39
N SER A 313 16.34 -10.81 4.12
CA SER A 313 15.23 -11.75 4.11
C SER A 313 15.35 -12.67 2.91
N PHE A 314 16.08 -12.29 1.86
CA PHE A 314 16.32 -13.14 0.68
C PHE A 314 16.83 -14.55 1.04
N LYS A 315 17.68 -14.67 2.06
CA LYS A 315 18.21 -15.97 2.55
C LYS A 315 17.16 -16.81 3.31
N LYS A 316 16.05 -16.20 3.73
CA LYS A 316 14.92 -16.87 4.40
C LYS A 316 13.95 -17.51 3.40
N PHE A 317 14.09 -17.22 2.11
CA PHE A 317 13.25 -17.80 1.06
C PHE A 317 13.89 -19.06 0.50
N SER A 318 13.11 -20.13 0.41
CA SER A 318 13.52 -21.33 -0.33
C SER A 318 13.59 -21.04 -1.83
N GLU A 319 14.28 -21.88 -2.60
CA GLU A 319 14.38 -21.67 -4.04
C GLU A 319 13.01 -21.77 -4.74
N ILE A 320 12.14 -22.65 -4.25
CA ILE A 320 10.75 -22.79 -4.73
C ILE A 320 9.98 -21.48 -4.49
N GLN A 321 10.14 -20.86 -3.32
CA GLN A 321 9.50 -19.59 -2.98
C GLN A 321 10.03 -18.43 -3.85
N LYS A 322 11.34 -18.35 -4.07
CA LYS A 322 11.95 -17.35 -4.98
C LYS A 322 11.45 -17.53 -6.41
N ASN A 323 11.38 -18.75 -6.91
CA ASN A 323 10.84 -19.05 -8.24
C ASN A 323 9.35 -18.71 -8.33
N THR A 324 8.60 -18.92 -7.25
CA THR A 324 7.19 -18.50 -7.15
C THR A 324 7.06 -16.98 -7.24
N LEU A 325 7.90 -16.22 -6.53
CA LEU A 325 7.96 -14.76 -6.62
C LEU A 325 8.33 -14.28 -8.03
N LYS A 326 9.37 -14.85 -8.63
CA LYS A 326 9.78 -14.54 -10.02
C LYS A 326 8.65 -14.81 -11.02
N SER A 327 7.98 -15.96 -10.89
CA SER A 327 6.87 -16.37 -11.74
C SER A 327 5.66 -15.44 -11.62
N LEU A 328 5.25 -15.13 -10.39
CA LEU A 328 4.05 -14.34 -10.14
C LEU A 328 4.28 -12.85 -10.32
N ALA A 329 5.37 -12.30 -9.78
CA ALA A 329 5.62 -10.87 -9.62
C ALA A 329 6.79 -10.33 -10.44
N GLY A 330 7.43 -11.17 -11.26
CA GLY A 330 8.65 -10.82 -12.00
C GLY A 330 8.55 -9.55 -12.85
N CYS A 331 7.39 -9.31 -13.47
CA CYS A 331 7.15 -8.11 -14.28
C CYS A 331 7.28 -6.81 -13.46
N VAL A 332 6.69 -6.78 -12.27
CA VAL A 332 6.77 -5.66 -11.33
C VAL A 332 8.18 -5.54 -10.74
N ILE A 333 8.80 -6.66 -10.38
CA ILE A 333 10.19 -6.70 -9.89
C ILE A 333 11.13 -6.00 -10.88
N ARG A 334 11.03 -6.31 -12.18
CA ARG A 334 11.82 -5.64 -13.23
C ARG A 334 11.48 -4.15 -13.34
N ARG A 335 10.19 -3.80 -13.37
CA ARG A 335 9.74 -2.40 -13.52
C ARG A 335 10.25 -1.50 -12.40
N LEU A 336 10.31 -2.03 -11.17
CA LEU A 336 10.84 -1.36 -10.00
C LEU A 336 12.39 -1.40 -9.91
N GLY A 337 13.09 -1.99 -10.89
CA GLY A 337 14.56 -2.01 -10.91
C GLY A 337 15.20 -3.01 -9.95
N TYR A 338 14.48 -4.07 -9.56
CA TYR A 338 15.01 -5.15 -8.72
C TYR A 338 15.61 -6.32 -9.52
N GLY A 339 15.41 -6.34 -10.85
CA GLY A 339 16.05 -7.29 -11.75
C GLY A 339 17.45 -6.84 -12.18
N SER A 340 18.31 -7.79 -12.54
CA SER A 340 19.63 -7.47 -13.10
C SER A 340 19.53 -6.71 -14.43
N ASN A 341 20.58 -5.99 -14.83
CA ASN A 341 20.73 -5.38 -16.18
C ASN A 341 19.57 -4.48 -16.66
N PHE A 342 18.66 -4.05 -15.79
CA PHE A 342 17.56 -3.15 -16.13
C PHE A 342 17.74 -1.83 -15.40
N ILE A 343 18.11 -0.79 -16.15
CA ILE A 343 18.02 0.58 -15.66
C ILE A 343 16.53 0.92 -15.69
N SER A 344 15.90 1.07 -14.52
CA SER A 344 14.49 1.41 -14.48
C SER A 344 14.30 2.79 -15.12
N PRO A 345 13.34 2.95 -16.06
CA PRO A 345 13.01 4.26 -16.60
C PRO A 345 12.34 5.17 -15.55
N VAL A 346 11.95 4.60 -14.39
CA VAL A 346 11.32 5.32 -13.27
C VAL A 346 12.36 5.76 -12.24
N ASN A 347 13.51 5.07 -12.16
CA ASN A 347 14.58 5.41 -11.23
C ASN A 347 15.93 4.88 -11.78
N PRO A 348 16.84 5.77 -12.24
CA PRO A 348 18.10 5.37 -12.85
C PRO A 348 19.17 4.93 -11.84
N ILE A 349 18.90 5.00 -10.54
CA ILE A 349 19.82 4.55 -9.50
C ILE A 349 20.01 3.03 -9.64
N SER A 350 21.27 2.60 -9.55
CA SER A 350 21.80 1.27 -9.88
C SER A 350 20.83 0.10 -9.65
N PRO A 351 20.78 -0.90 -10.56
CA PRO A 351 20.03 -2.12 -10.27
C PRO A 351 20.57 -2.77 -8.99
N THR A 352 19.68 -3.13 -8.09
CA THR A 352 20.03 -3.81 -6.83
C THR A 352 20.44 -5.27 -7.06
N ASN A 353 20.16 -5.82 -8.24
CA ASN A 353 20.53 -7.16 -8.68
C ASN A 353 20.05 -8.28 -7.73
N PHE A 354 18.94 -8.10 -7.01
CA PHE A 354 18.39 -9.14 -6.14
C PHE A 354 17.87 -10.36 -6.91
N PHE A 355 17.44 -10.16 -8.17
CA PHE A 355 16.93 -11.23 -9.02
C PHE A 355 17.67 -11.25 -10.36
N GLU A 356 18.23 -12.41 -10.69
CA GLU A 356 18.78 -12.69 -12.02
C GLU A 356 17.68 -12.65 -13.10
N ASN A 357 18.06 -12.28 -14.33
CA ASN A 357 17.12 -11.93 -15.38
C ASN A 357 16.47 -13.08 -16.14
N ASP A 358 16.97 -14.30 -15.96
CA ASP A 358 16.92 -15.24 -17.07
C ASP A 358 15.61 -16.04 -17.22
N ASP A 359 14.64 -15.93 -16.31
CA ASP A 359 13.45 -16.80 -16.33
C ASP A 359 12.12 -16.13 -15.97
N TYR A 360 11.87 -14.93 -16.51
CA TYR A 360 10.59 -14.27 -16.24
C TYR A 360 9.50 -14.67 -17.23
N ILE A 361 8.35 -15.02 -16.67
CA ILE A 361 7.11 -15.22 -17.42
C ILE A 361 6.66 -13.88 -18.03
N SER A 362 6.21 -13.91 -19.29
CA SER A 362 5.65 -12.75 -19.98
C SER A 362 4.37 -12.25 -19.29
N ASP A 363 4.17 -10.93 -19.24
CA ASP A 363 3.01 -10.29 -18.59
C ASP A 363 1.65 -10.93 -18.97
N SER A 364 1.46 -11.36 -20.23
CA SER A 364 0.22 -12.02 -20.68
C SER A 364 -0.12 -13.31 -19.92
N LYS A 365 0.89 -14.13 -19.59
CA LYS A 365 0.70 -15.40 -18.87
C LYS A 365 0.48 -15.18 -17.37
N VAL A 366 0.96 -14.05 -16.84
CA VAL A 366 0.80 -13.67 -15.44
C VAL A 366 -0.66 -13.35 -15.12
N TYR A 367 -1.38 -12.67 -16.03
CA TYR A 367 -2.81 -12.38 -15.85
C TYR A 367 -3.70 -13.63 -15.89
N GLU A 368 -3.30 -14.67 -16.62
CA GLU A 368 -4.00 -15.96 -16.65
C GLU A 368 -3.94 -16.67 -15.29
N LEU A 369 -2.76 -16.70 -14.66
CA LEU A 369 -2.55 -17.24 -13.30
C LEU A 369 -3.37 -16.51 -12.24
N ASP A 370 -3.62 -15.21 -12.45
CA ASP A 370 -4.35 -14.37 -11.50
C ASP A 370 -5.83 -14.75 -11.37
N SER A 371 -6.41 -15.27 -12.45
CA SER A 371 -7.78 -15.77 -12.48
C SER A 371 -8.00 -17.01 -11.58
N ILE A 372 -6.91 -17.66 -11.15
CA ILE A 372 -6.92 -18.85 -10.28
C ILE A 372 -6.94 -18.44 -8.80
N VAL A 373 -6.39 -17.28 -8.43
CA VAL A 373 -6.32 -16.78 -7.05
C VAL A 373 -7.62 -16.01 -6.70
N LYS A 374 -8.73 -16.74 -6.55
CA LYS A 374 -10.08 -16.15 -6.37
C LYS A 374 -10.52 -15.90 -4.92
N ASN A 375 -9.84 -16.39 -3.88
CA ASN A 375 -10.29 -16.25 -2.49
C ASN A 375 -9.19 -15.72 -1.54
N ARG A 376 -8.96 -14.41 -1.56
CA ARG A 376 -8.00 -13.72 -0.68
C ARG A 376 -8.46 -13.71 0.80
N ASP A 377 -9.75 -13.50 1.03
CA ASP A 377 -10.33 -13.39 2.39
C ASP A 377 -10.27 -14.71 3.16
N GLU A 378 -10.59 -15.84 2.51
CA GLU A 378 -10.55 -17.18 3.14
C GLU A 378 -9.14 -17.55 3.60
N TYR A 379 -8.13 -17.07 2.89
CA TYR A 379 -6.75 -17.42 3.15
C TYR A 379 -6.12 -16.57 4.27
N TYR A 380 -6.34 -15.25 4.31
CA TYR A 380 -5.92 -14.42 5.46
C TYR A 380 -6.52 -14.94 6.77
N ILE A 381 -7.77 -15.42 6.70
CA ILE A 381 -8.44 -16.09 7.81
C ILE A 381 -7.69 -17.37 8.21
N LYS A 382 -7.27 -18.20 7.25
CA LYS A 382 -6.49 -19.43 7.50
C LYS A 382 -5.15 -19.13 8.18
N VAL A 383 -4.35 -18.20 7.66
CA VAL A 383 -3.05 -17.82 8.26
C VAL A 383 -3.23 -17.31 9.68
N ARG A 384 -4.22 -16.42 9.90
CA ARG A 384 -4.51 -15.89 11.23
C ARG A 384 -4.99 -16.99 12.19
N TYR A 385 -5.74 -17.97 11.69
CA TYR A 385 -6.19 -19.12 12.46
C TYR A 385 -5.02 -20.05 12.83
N ASP A 386 -4.19 -20.44 11.88
CA ASP A 386 -3.03 -21.32 12.11
C ASP A 386 -2.03 -20.67 13.06
N TYR A 387 -1.84 -19.35 12.94
CA TYR A 387 -1.09 -18.55 13.91
C TYR A 387 -1.73 -18.56 15.31
N LEU A 388 -3.06 -18.42 15.42
CA LEU A 388 -3.74 -18.52 16.71
C LEU A 388 -3.60 -19.92 17.33
N GLN A 389 -3.58 -20.99 16.52
CA GLN A 389 -3.29 -22.35 16.97
C GLN A 389 -1.82 -22.52 17.40
N LEU A 390 -0.88 -21.89 16.70
CA LEU A 390 0.53 -21.91 17.10
C LEU A 390 0.77 -21.11 18.38
N ASN A 391 0.09 -19.98 18.57
CA ASN A 391 0.07 -19.28 19.85
C ASN A 391 -0.56 -20.14 20.94
N LYS A 392 -1.64 -20.87 20.65
CA LYS A 392 -2.27 -21.81 21.59
C LYS A 392 -1.28 -22.91 22.00
N LEU A 393 -0.53 -23.45 21.05
CA LEU A 393 0.50 -24.47 21.27
C LEU A 393 1.71 -23.91 22.04
N ALA A 394 2.21 -22.73 21.67
CA ALA A 394 3.32 -22.06 22.35
C ALA A 394 2.96 -21.70 23.80
N LEU A 395 1.77 -21.13 24.04
CA LEU A 395 1.25 -20.84 25.38
C LEU A 395 0.98 -22.11 26.20
N SER A 396 0.63 -23.23 25.56
CA SER A 396 0.45 -24.52 26.26
C SER A 396 1.76 -25.13 26.75
N LYS A 397 2.90 -24.79 26.15
CA LYS A 397 4.23 -25.26 26.54
C LYS A 397 4.85 -24.43 27.68
N VAL A 398 4.33 -23.23 27.97
CA VAL A 398 4.72 -22.41 29.12
C VAL A 398 4.05 -22.98 30.38
N LYS A 399 4.70 -23.94 31.02
CA LYS A 399 4.27 -24.53 32.31
C LYS A 399 4.15 -23.43 33.37
N GLY A 400 2.98 -23.31 34.01
CA GLY A 400 2.85 -22.62 35.29
C GLY A 400 1.78 -21.52 35.43
N ARG A 401 0.89 -21.30 34.46
CA ARG A 401 -0.29 -20.42 34.67
C ARG A 401 -1.58 -21.24 34.73
N GLN A 402 -2.45 -20.85 35.68
CA GLN A 402 -3.76 -21.44 35.93
C GLN A 402 -4.49 -21.71 34.63
N GLU A 403 -5.16 -22.87 34.60
CA GLU A 403 -5.96 -23.39 33.50
C GLU A 403 -7.16 -22.45 33.25
N ILE A 404 -6.92 -21.34 32.55
CA ILE A 404 -8.00 -20.59 31.92
C ILE A 404 -8.61 -21.56 30.90
N ASP A 405 -9.91 -21.82 31.00
CA ASP A 405 -10.66 -22.62 30.03
C ASP A 405 -10.40 -22.10 28.62
N LYS A 406 -9.46 -22.78 27.94
CA LYS A 406 -8.85 -22.34 26.69
C LYS A 406 -9.86 -22.35 25.56
N THR A 407 -10.88 -23.21 25.66
CA THR A 407 -12.00 -23.31 24.73
C THR A 407 -12.87 -22.06 24.86
N LYS A 408 -13.19 -21.67 26.09
CA LYS A 408 -14.00 -20.48 26.37
C LYS A 408 -13.33 -19.17 25.94
N LEU A 409 -12.00 -19.05 26.09
CA LEU A 409 -11.26 -17.89 25.62
C LEU A 409 -11.23 -17.78 24.08
N LEU A 410 -11.12 -18.92 23.40
CA LEU A 410 -11.19 -19.00 21.93
C LEU A 410 -12.60 -18.66 21.43
N GLU A 411 -13.64 -19.19 22.06
CA GLU A 411 -15.03 -18.85 21.76
C GLU A 411 -15.31 -17.36 21.93
N LEU A 412 -14.86 -16.75 23.04
CA LEU A 412 -15.01 -15.32 23.29
C LEU A 412 -14.33 -14.47 22.21
N ARG A 413 -13.11 -14.86 21.81
CA ARG A 413 -12.35 -14.12 20.79
C ARG A 413 -12.94 -14.30 19.39
N LEU A 414 -13.44 -15.49 19.08
CA LEU A 414 -14.13 -15.79 17.82
C LEU A 414 -15.47 -15.06 17.73
N ASN A 415 -16.22 -14.98 18.82
CA ASN A 415 -17.46 -14.22 18.89
C ASN A 415 -17.20 -12.73 18.67
N HIS A 416 -16.16 -12.17 19.30
CA HIS A 416 -15.78 -10.77 19.12
C HIS A 416 -15.39 -10.42 17.66
N GLU A 417 -14.64 -11.28 16.98
CA GLU A 417 -14.27 -11.06 15.57
C GLU A 417 -15.47 -11.25 14.63
N SER A 418 -16.37 -12.21 14.92
CA SER A 418 -17.63 -12.40 14.21
C SER A 418 -18.54 -11.17 14.33
N GLU A 419 -18.56 -10.51 15.49
CA GLU A 419 -19.31 -9.28 15.72
C GLU A 419 -18.72 -8.08 14.97
N LYS A 420 -17.38 -7.93 14.95
CA LYS A 420 -16.71 -6.90 14.13
C LYS A 420 -17.03 -7.02 12.64
N LEU A 421 -17.02 -8.24 12.10
CA LEU A 421 -17.37 -8.51 10.71
C LEU A 421 -18.85 -8.20 10.41
N ARG A 422 -19.75 -8.41 11.38
CA ARG A 422 -21.16 -7.99 11.25
C ARG A 422 -21.32 -6.48 11.26
N ALA A 423 -20.59 -5.78 12.14
CA ALA A 423 -20.62 -4.32 12.23
C ALA A 423 -20.08 -3.66 10.95
N GLY A 424 -19.14 -4.30 10.25
CA GLY A 424 -18.60 -3.85 8.96
C GLY A 424 -19.46 -4.17 7.72
N GLY A 425 -20.67 -4.73 7.86
CA GLY A 425 -21.59 -4.95 6.74
C GLY A 425 -21.29 -6.17 5.85
N VAL A 426 -20.30 -7.01 6.18
CA VAL A 426 -19.87 -8.15 5.35
C VAL A 426 -20.71 -9.40 5.65
N LYS A 427 -22.01 -9.38 5.32
CA LYS A 427 -22.93 -10.50 5.64
C LYS A 427 -22.74 -11.74 4.74
N GLN A 428 -22.30 -11.58 3.49
CA GLN A 428 -22.23 -12.69 2.52
C GLN A 428 -21.00 -13.61 2.69
N CYS A 429 -19.87 -13.11 3.19
CA CYS A 429 -18.66 -13.95 3.41
C CYS A 429 -18.70 -14.81 4.68
N LEU A 430 -19.73 -14.68 5.53
CA LEU A 430 -19.80 -15.33 6.84
C LEU A 430 -20.33 -16.79 6.81
N ARG A 431 -20.99 -17.22 5.73
CA ARG A 431 -21.55 -18.59 5.65
C ARG A 431 -20.46 -19.67 5.51
N PRO A 432 -19.50 -19.56 4.56
CA PRO A 432 -18.36 -20.48 4.49
C PRO A 432 -17.51 -20.44 5.77
N TYR A 433 -17.31 -19.23 6.32
CA TYR A 433 -16.59 -19.00 7.58
C TYR A 433 -17.21 -19.74 8.76
N ARG A 434 -18.54 -19.69 8.94
CA ARG A 434 -19.24 -20.44 10.00
C ARG A 434 -19.17 -21.95 9.79
N ALA A 435 -19.23 -22.44 8.56
CA ALA A 435 -19.15 -23.87 8.26
C ALA A 435 -17.75 -24.42 8.57
N LEU A 436 -16.70 -23.69 8.18
CA LEU A 436 -15.31 -24.03 8.49
C LEU A 436 -15.05 -23.98 10.01
N LEU A 437 -15.54 -22.94 10.69
CA LEU A 437 -15.41 -22.78 12.15
C LEU A 437 -16.15 -23.87 12.94
N LYS A 438 -17.36 -24.26 12.54
CA LYS A 438 -18.10 -25.34 13.19
C LYS A 438 -17.41 -26.69 13.01
N LYS A 439 -16.79 -26.92 11.86
CA LYS A 439 -16.03 -28.14 11.59
C LYS A 439 -14.78 -28.22 12.46
N VAL A 440 -14.13 -27.08 12.65
CA VAL A 440 -12.91 -26.90 13.46
C VAL A 440 -13.15 -27.00 14.96
N ILE A 441 -14.25 -26.46 15.50
CA ILE A 441 -14.58 -26.59 16.94
C ILE A 441 -14.94 -28.05 17.30
N LYS A 442 -15.39 -28.83 16.33
CA LYS A 442 -15.84 -30.22 16.51
C LYS A 442 -14.69 -31.24 16.46
N THR A 443 -13.54 -30.87 15.89
CA THR A 443 -12.27 -31.62 15.87
C THR A 443 -11.33 -31.09 16.94
#